data_AF-A0A7C2JHQ2-F1
#
_entry.id   AF-A0A7C2JHQ2-F1
#
_cell.length_a   1.000
_cell.length_b   1.000
_cell.length_c   1.000
_cell.angle_alpha   90.00
_cell.angle_beta   90.00
_cell.angle_gamma   90.00
#
_symmetry.space_group_name_H-M   'P 1'
#
loop_
_entity.id
_entity.type
_entity.pdbx_description
1 polymer ?
#
loop_
_entity_poly.entity_id
_entity_poly.type
_entity_poly.pdbx_seq_one_letter_code
_entity_poly.pdbx_strand_id
1 'polypeptide(L)'
;MVNINLQDAKRAKNDEFYTQYNDIEKEIAAYVEYNPDVFRGKTILLPCDDPEWSNFTKFFAQNFERFGLKKLISTSYALESKKYKYEYQPTLFETNDAQFDINKTNKNGKIFTITHDKTGDGKIDVNDLEWNYLVGDGDFRSNEIKKLRDEADMIITNPPFSMFREFLNWVVTDKQFLVIGNMNAITYKEVFPLIKENKVWLGATANGSDMVFGVPKGAEVAEKDRQKAARMGYVGDYTRLGNSCWFTNLDHGRRHQPLPLMTMKDNLKYSKHIEIRDKESYEQYENYDAIEVPFTDAIPSDYDGIMGVPNSFLGKYSPEQFLILGMCENEDLYNLKTRVYTTAECKKAYFEKFGKKGTYDLNASGVVIRDGLLVKVYQRVLIKHKKPIK
;
A
#
# COMPACT_ATOMS: atom_id res chain seq x y z
N MET A 1 0.65 32.67 -8.51
CA MET A 1 1.37 32.52 -7.23
C MET A 1 1.24 31.08 -6.80
N VAL A 2 2.32 30.33 -6.93
CA VAL A 2 2.37 28.89 -6.63
C VAL A 2 2.32 28.72 -5.11
N ASN A 3 1.46 27.82 -4.65
CA ASN A 3 1.14 27.60 -3.25
C ASN A 3 2.27 26.83 -2.55
N ILE A 4 3.41 27.51 -2.33
CA ILE A 4 4.64 26.96 -1.73
C ILE A 4 4.33 26.37 -0.33
N ASN A 5 3.46 27.02 0.44
CA ASN A 5 3.08 26.58 1.79
C ASN A 5 2.31 25.24 1.85
N LEU A 6 1.61 24.83 0.79
CA LEU A 6 0.87 23.56 0.77
C LEU A 6 1.74 22.37 0.36
N GLN A 7 2.88 22.62 -0.31
CA GLN A 7 3.87 21.60 -0.63
C GLN A 7 4.80 21.34 0.56
N ASP A 8 5.15 22.37 1.33
CA ASP A 8 6.02 22.22 2.50
C ASP A 8 5.28 21.55 3.69
N ALA A 9 4.00 21.85 3.90
CA ALA A 9 3.15 21.12 4.85
C ALA A 9 2.88 19.66 4.47
N LYS A 10 3.11 19.28 3.19
CA LYS A 10 3.07 17.88 2.73
C LYS A 10 4.43 17.18 2.85
N ARG A 11 5.53 17.93 2.88
CA ARG A 11 6.92 17.44 2.96
C ARG A 11 7.37 17.11 4.40
N ALA A 12 6.71 17.68 5.40
CA ALA A 12 7.01 17.45 6.83
C ALA A 12 6.38 16.17 7.41
N LYS A 13 6.07 15.16 6.60
CA LYS A 13 5.62 13.86 7.13
C LYS A 13 6.84 13.01 7.39
N ASN A 14 7.07 12.67 8.65
CA ASN A 14 8.10 11.72 9.08
C ASN A 14 8.09 10.51 8.16
N ASP A 15 9.23 10.13 7.61
CA ASP A 15 9.37 8.93 6.78
C ASP A 15 9.68 7.68 7.63
N GLU A 16 9.86 7.85 8.94
CA GLU A 16 10.11 6.78 9.90
C GLU A 16 8.82 6.37 10.61
N PHE A 17 8.23 5.27 10.14
CA PHE A 17 7.06 4.65 10.72
C PHE A 17 7.38 3.21 11.09
N TYR A 18 7.37 2.90 12.38
CA TYR A 18 7.62 1.55 12.88
C TYR A 18 6.31 0.75 12.87
N THR A 19 6.23 -0.25 12.00
CA THR A 19 5.04 -1.11 11.86
C THR A 19 4.84 -1.95 13.11
N GLN A 20 3.59 -2.15 13.53
CA GLN A 20 3.28 -2.96 14.71
C GLN A 20 3.46 -4.45 14.41
N TYR A 21 4.00 -5.20 15.38
CA TYR A 21 4.18 -6.65 15.28
C TYR A 21 2.88 -7.37 14.88
N ASN A 22 1.76 -7.03 15.53
CA ASN A 22 0.46 -7.67 15.26
C ASN A 22 -0.07 -7.39 13.85
N ASP A 23 0.30 -6.26 13.23
CA ASP A 23 -0.11 -5.96 11.85
C ASP A 23 0.70 -6.82 10.86
N ILE A 24 1.99 -7.03 11.14
CA ILE A 24 2.86 -7.95 10.37
C ILE A 24 2.34 -9.38 10.53
N GLU A 25 2.11 -9.84 11.76
CA GLU A 25 1.65 -11.20 12.04
C GLU A 25 0.33 -11.52 11.31
N LYS A 26 -0.67 -10.65 11.40
CA LYS A 26 -1.96 -10.84 10.73
C LYS A 26 -1.83 -10.88 9.21
N GLU A 27 -0.98 -10.03 8.65
CA GLU A 27 -0.73 -10.00 7.21
C GLU A 27 0.00 -11.27 6.75
N ILE A 28 1.06 -11.67 7.45
CA ILE A 28 1.85 -12.86 7.12
C ILE A 28 1.04 -14.15 7.27
N ALA A 29 0.20 -14.25 8.30
CA ALA A 29 -0.67 -15.40 8.52
C ALA A 29 -1.53 -15.73 7.28
N ALA A 30 -2.05 -14.72 6.58
CA ALA A 30 -2.89 -14.93 5.41
C ALA A 30 -2.16 -15.61 4.23
N TYR A 31 -0.85 -15.38 4.09
CA TYR A 31 -0.03 -16.04 3.07
C TYR A 31 0.31 -17.48 3.46
N VAL A 32 0.64 -17.71 4.74
CA VAL A 32 0.94 -19.04 5.27
C VAL A 32 -0.30 -19.94 5.29
N GLU A 33 -1.47 -19.40 5.63
CA GLU A 33 -2.74 -20.12 5.55
C GLU A 33 -3.07 -20.59 4.13
N TYR A 34 -2.69 -19.80 3.12
CA TYR A 34 -2.91 -20.13 1.72
C TYR A 34 -1.85 -21.11 1.18
N ASN A 35 -0.59 -20.88 1.52
CA ASN A 35 0.52 -21.76 1.18
C ASN A 35 1.46 -21.90 2.40
N PRO A 36 1.41 -23.03 3.14
CA PRO A 36 2.23 -23.26 4.33
C PRO A 36 3.74 -23.20 4.08
N ASP A 37 4.18 -23.42 2.83
CA ASP A 37 5.59 -23.44 2.43
C ASP A 37 6.02 -22.17 1.71
N VAL A 38 5.21 -21.11 1.72
CA VAL A 38 5.49 -19.85 1.00
C VAL A 38 6.89 -19.28 1.32
N PHE A 39 7.35 -19.41 2.57
CA PHE A 39 8.66 -18.95 3.02
C PHE A 39 9.74 -20.04 3.12
N ARG A 40 9.39 -21.32 2.90
CA ARG A 40 10.32 -22.43 3.15
C ARG A 40 11.50 -22.37 2.19
N GLY A 41 12.71 -22.45 2.76
CA GLY A 41 13.98 -22.42 2.04
C GLY A 41 14.31 -21.08 1.41
N LYS A 42 13.56 -20.01 1.74
CA LYS A 42 13.74 -18.68 1.15
C LYS A 42 14.79 -17.86 1.88
N THR A 43 15.50 -17.04 1.11
CA THR A 43 16.26 -15.90 1.61
C THR A 43 15.36 -14.66 1.59
N ILE A 44 15.14 -14.04 2.75
CA ILE A 44 14.32 -12.84 2.88
C ILE A 44 15.21 -11.62 3.14
N LEU A 45 15.01 -10.55 2.36
CA LEU A 45 15.62 -9.24 2.58
C LEU A 45 14.57 -8.27 3.17
N LEU A 46 14.91 -7.66 4.29
CA LEU A 46 14.15 -6.63 5.00
C LEU A 46 14.94 -5.31 4.93
N PRO A 47 14.91 -4.58 3.80
CA PRO A 47 15.65 -3.33 3.68
C PRO A 47 14.92 -2.21 4.43
N CYS A 48 15.65 -1.14 4.78
CA CYS A 48 15.14 -0.03 5.59
C CYS A 48 14.68 -0.43 7.00
N ASP A 49 15.16 -1.59 7.47
CA ASP A 49 14.70 -2.24 8.69
C ASP A 49 15.87 -2.26 9.68
N ASP A 50 15.77 -1.45 10.72
CA ASP A 50 16.72 -1.48 11.84
C ASP A 50 16.24 -2.53 12.85
N PRO A 51 16.92 -3.67 13.03
CA PRO A 51 16.46 -4.76 13.89
C PRO A 51 16.30 -4.40 15.35
N GLU A 52 16.97 -3.34 15.83
CA GLU A 52 16.77 -2.85 17.20
C GLU A 52 15.35 -2.31 17.41
N TRP A 53 14.71 -1.82 16.35
CA TRP A 53 13.44 -1.09 16.41
C TRP A 53 12.34 -1.69 15.56
N SER A 54 12.69 -2.46 14.54
CA SER A 54 11.73 -2.96 13.58
C SER A 54 11.16 -4.32 13.97
N ASN A 55 9.84 -4.36 13.96
CA ASN A 55 9.10 -5.59 14.18
C ASN A 55 9.19 -6.55 12.98
N PHE A 56 9.62 -6.15 11.78
CA PHE A 56 9.80 -7.13 10.69
C PHE A 56 10.97 -8.05 11.00
N THR A 57 12.15 -7.50 11.32
CA THR A 57 13.30 -8.34 11.68
C THR A 57 12.97 -9.21 12.88
N LYS A 58 12.39 -8.62 13.94
CA LYS A 58 11.99 -9.38 15.12
C LYS A 58 11.02 -10.52 14.76
N PHE A 59 9.98 -10.25 13.97
CA PHE A 59 8.98 -11.25 13.60
C PHE A 59 9.59 -12.41 12.80
N PHE A 60 10.38 -12.13 11.77
CA PHE A 60 10.97 -13.18 10.94
C PHE A 60 12.10 -13.94 11.65
N ALA A 61 12.88 -13.28 12.50
CA ALA A 61 13.89 -13.94 13.32
C ALA A 61 13.23 -14.88 14.35
N GLN A 62 12.19 -14.42 15.07
CA GLN A 62 11.46 -15.27 16.04
C GLN A 62 10.76 -16.47 15.41
N ASN A 63 10.43 -16.40 14.12
CA ASN A 63 9.74 -17.47 13.38
C ASN A 63 10.66 -18.13 12.35
N PHE A 64 11.99 -17.97 12.44
CA PHE A 64 12.93 -18.41 11.41
C PHE A 64 12.80 -19.90 11.12
N GLU A 65 12.86 -20.75 12.15
CA GLU A 65 12.70 -22.20 12.03
C GLU A 65 11.28 -22.60 11.65
N ARG A 66 10.28 -21.94 12.24
CA ARG A 66 8.86 -22.20 11.97
C ARG A 66 8.53 -22.01 10.49
N PHE A 67 9.07 -20.97 9.87
CA PHE A 67 8.92 -20.71 8.43
C PHE A 67 9.93 -21.49 7.57
N GLY A 68 10.90 -22.17 8.19
CA GLY A 68 11.94 -22.92 7.51
C GLY A 68 12.79 -22.03 6.61
N LEU A 69 13.12 -20.82 7.07
CA LEU A 69 13.92 -19.86 6.29
C LEU A 69 15.32 -20.40 6.04
N LYS A 70 15.90 -20.03 4.90
CA LYS A 70 17.31 -20.31 4.59
C LYS A 70 18.22 -19.23 5.16
N LYS A 71 17.81 -17.97 5.03
CA LYS A 71 18.60 -16.80 5.43
C LYS A 71 17.68 -15.60 5.63
N LEU A 72 17.94 -14.83 6.68
CA LEU A 72 17.31 -13.54 6.92
C LEU A 72 18.36 -12.45 6.80
N ILE A 73 18.05 -11.37 6.08
CA ILE A 73 18.93 -10.22 5.89
C ILE A 73 18.13 -8.97 6.19
N SER A 74 18.58 -8.15 7.11
CA SER A 74 17.99 -6.84 7.39
C SER A 74 19.04 -5.76 7.20
N THR A 75 18.65 -4.63 6.60
CA THR A 75 19.57 -3.51 6.40
C THR A 75 18.93 -2.20 6.80
N SER A 76 19.66 -1.34 7.48
CA SER A 76 19.19 -0.02 7.90
C SER A 76 19.99 1.12 7.28
N TYR A 77 19.33 2.28 7.16
CA TYR A 77 19.99 3.52 6.76
C TYR A 77 20.90 4.04 7.87
N ALA A 78 22.02 4.64 7.47
CA ALA A 78 22.84 5.48 8.33
C ALA A 78 22.03 6.61 8.97
N LEU A 79 22.40 7.01 10.19
CA LEU A 79 21.71 8.10 10.88
C LEU A 79 21.75 9.41 10.07
N GLU A 80 22.87 9.70 9.40
CA GLU A 80 23.03 10.88 8.55
C GLU A 80 22.17 10.85 7.28
N SER A 81 21.74 9.68 6.82
CA SER A 81 20.85 9.52 5.65
C SER A 81 19.36 9.60 5.99
N LYS A 82 19.00 9.45 7.27
CA LYS A 82 17.62 9.62 7.75
C LYS A 82 17.19 11.10 7.66
N LYS A 83 16.00 11.37 7.13
CA LYS A 83 15.49 12.75 6.97
C LYS A 83 15.23 13.45 8.29
N TYR A 84 14.74 12.71 9.30
CA TYR A 84 14.50 13.26 10.62
C TYR A 84 15.70 12.94 11.51
N LYS A 85 16.36 13.99 12.01
CA LYS A 85 17.43 13.84 12.99
C LYS A 85 16.78 13.81 14.37
N TYR A 86 16.71 12.63 14.95
CA TYR A 86 16.40 12.46 16.37
C TYR A 86 17.68 12.06 17.11
N GLU A 87 17.70 12.25 18.42
CA GLU A 87 18.77 11.71 19.27
C GLU A 87 18.72 10.18 19.20
N TYR A 88 19.54 9.60 18.33
CA TYR A 88 19.75 8.16 18.31
C TYR A 88 20.54 7.77 19.55
N GLN A 89 19.95 6.92 20.37
CA GLN A 89 20.61 6.30 21.49
C GLN A 89 20.92 4.85 21.08
N PRO A 90 22.19 4.52 20.76
CA PRO A 90 22.58 3.15 20.49
C PRO A 90 22.21 2.26 21.68
N THR A 91 21.73 1.04 21.41
CA THR A 91 21.39 0.13 22.51
C THR A 91 22.65 -0.43 23.16
N LEU A 92 22.49 -1.04 24.34
CA LEU A 92 23.57 -1.78 24.99
C LEU A 92 24.08 -2.96 24.13
N PHE A 93 23.24 -3.51 23.25
CA PHE A 93 23.65 -4.56 22.33
C PHE A 93 24.73 -4.02 21.37
N GLU A 94 24.53 -2.81 20.84
CA GLU A 94 25.52 -2.17 19.96
C GLU A 94 26.76 -1.70 20.73
N THR A 95 26.59 -0.95 21.82
CA THR A 95 27.74 -0.33 22.50
C THR A 95 28.67 -1.35 23.17
N ASN A 96 28.18 -2.55 23.46
CA ASN A 96 28.98 -3.62 24.04
C ASN A 96 29.71 -4.47 22.99
N ASP A 97 29.40 -4.29 21.70
CA ASP A 97 30.06 -5.02 20.63
C ASP A 97 31.45 -4.41 20.36
N ALA A 98 32.47 -5.27 20.21
CA ALA A 98 33.84 -4.83 19.97
C ALA A 98 34.00 -4.04 18.66
N GLN A 99 33.10 -4.22 17.69
CA GLN A 99 33.15 -3.52 16.42
C GLN A 99 32.47 -2.15 16.43
N PHE A 100 31.82 -1.76 17.53
CA PHE A 100 31.08 -0.51 17.65
C PHE A 100 31.97 0.71 17.37
N ASP A 101 31.51 1.57 16.46
CA ASP A 101 32.19 2.81 16.11
C ASP A 101 31.14 3.91 15.90
N ILE A 102 31.16 4.92 16.76
CA ILE A 102 30.18 6.01 16.73
C ILE A 102 30.20 6.80 15.41
N ASN A 103 31.36 6.93 14.76
CA ASN A 103 31.45 7.61 13.47
C ASN A 103 30.82 6.77 12.36
N LYS A 104 31.04 5.45 12.39
CA LYS A 104 30.38 4.53 11.44
C LYS A 104 28.89 4.44 11.70
N THR A 105 28.43 4.42 12.95
CA THR A 105 26.99 4.47 13.28
C THR A 105 26.29 5.67 12.66
N ASN A 106 26.98 6.81 12.58
CA ASN A 106 26.43 8.01 11.95
C ASN A 106 26.41 7.94 10.42
N LYS A 107 27.46 7.39 9.79
CA LYS A 107 27.70 7.49 8.33
C LYS A 107 27.39 6.24 7.52
N ASN A 108 27.44 5.08 8.16
CA ASN A 108 27.28 3.78 7.53
C ASN A 108 25.94 3.18 7.91
N GLY A 109 25.29 2.57 6.93
CA GLY A 109 24.16 1.70 7.21
C GLY A 109 24.63 0.46 7.98
N LYS A 110 23.69 -0.32 8.47
CA LYS A 110 23.99 -1.59 9.14
C LYS A 110 23.36 -2.74 8.37
N ILE A 111 24.00 -3.89 8.44
CA ILE A 111 23.48 -5.15 7.93
C ILE A 111 23.41 -6.14 9.08
N PHE A 112 22.31 -6.86 9.15
CA PHE A 112 22.06 -7.89 10.12
C PHE A 112 21.65 -9.17 9.41
N THR A 113 22.17 -10.31 9.85
CA THR A 113 21.92 -11.59 9.18
C THR A 113 21.69 -12.71 10.17
N ILE A 114 20.82 -13.64 9.78
CA ILE A 114 20.69 -14.96 10.41
C ILE A 114 20.87 -16.00 9.33
N THR A 115 21.81 -16.92 9.52
CA THR A 115 22.10 -18.02 8.58
C THR A 115 22.27 -19.39 9.25
N HIS A 116 22.54 -19.41 10.56
CA HIS A 116 22.79 -20.61 11.35
C HIS A 116 22.54 -20.31 12.83
N ASP A 117 22.49 -21.35 13.66
CA ASP A 117 22.50 -21.26 15.12
C ASP A 117 23.91 -20.85 15.56
N LYS A 118 24.04 -19.61 16.03
CA LYS A 118 25.28 -19.02 16.51
C LYS A 118 25.45 -19.26 18.00
N THR A 119 24.36 -19.29 18.76
CA THR A 119 24.38 -19.49 20.21
C THR A 119 24.72 -20.93 20.61
N GLY A 120 24.47 -21.89 19.71
CA GLY A 120 24.66 -23.32 19.92
C GLY A 120 23.60 -23.96 20.80
N ASP A 121 22.43 -23.32 20.97
CA ASP A 121 21.35 -23.80 21.83
C ASP A 121 20.37 -24.75 21.12
N GLY A 122 20.60 -24.98 19.82
CA GLY A 122 19.80 -25.85 18.96
C GLY A 122 18.58 -25.17 18.37
N LYS A 123 18.47 -23.84 18.45
CA LYS A 123 17.43 -23.03 17.83
C LYS A 123 18.05 -21.91 17.01
N ILE A 124 17.35 -21.48 15.96
CA ILE A 124 17.72 -20.29 15.19
C ILE A 124 16.67 -19.19 15.46
N ASP A 125 17.06 -18.14 16.18
CA ASP A 125 16.20 -17.02 16.53
C ASP A 125 16.89 -15.64 16.57
N VAL A 126 16.25 -14.66 17.21
CA VAL A 126 16.75 -13.28 17.34
C VAL A 126 18.14 -13.22 18.01
N ASN A 127 18.47 -14.17 18.88
CA ASN A 127 19.74 -14.19 19.59
C ASN A 127 20.91 -14.61 18.69
N ASP A 128 20.63 -15.24 17.54
CA ASP A 128 21.63 -15.63 16.54
C ASP A 128 21.94 -14.53 15.53
N LEU A 129 21.34 -13.36 15.71
CA LEU A 129 21.45 -12.23 14.80
C LEU A 129 22.87 -11.66 14.83
N GLU A 130 23.54 -11.73 13.68
CA GLU A 130 24.88 -11.20 13.46
C GLU A 130 24.77 -9.84 12.78
N TRP A 131 25.61 -8.88 13.15
CA TRP A 131 25.55 -7.54 12.58
C TRP A 131 26.91 -7.02 12.17
N ASN A 132 26.93 -6.12 11.17
CA ASN A 132 28.11 -5.40 10.68
C ASN A 132 27.70 -4.02 10.13
N TYR A 133 28.68 -3.12 9.99
CA TYR A 133 28.50 -1.90 9.19
C TYR A 133 28.56 -2.23 7.70
N LEU A 134 27.64 -1.64 6.93
CA LEU A 134 27.71 -1.57 5.48
C LEU A 134 28.84 -0.62 5.05
N VAL A 135 29.35 -0.80 3.83
CA VAL A 135 30.31 0.14 3.25
C VAL A 135 29.63 1.47 2.96
N GLY A 136 28.40 1.42 2.42
CA GLY A 136 27.56 2.57 2.16
C GLY A 136 26.64 2.96 3.33
N ASP A 137 25.68 3.82 3.03
CA ASP A 137 24.73 4.38 3.98
C ASP A 137 23.43 3.56 4.12
N GLY A 138 23.34 2.39 3.48
CA GLY A 138 22.15 1.54 3.49
C GLY A 138 21.08 1.90 2.46
N ASP A 139 21.33 2.82 1.53
CA ASP A 139 20.39 3.13 0.46
C ASP A 139 20.12 1.92 -0.45
N PHE A 140 18.84 1.55 -0.61
CA PHE A 140 18.41 0.44 -1.46
C PHE A 140 18.85 0.59 -2.92
N ARG A 141 19.17 1.81 -3.35
CA ARG A 141 19.66 2.13 -4.70
C ARG A 141 21.14 1.83 -4.88
N SER A 142 21.89 1.68 -3.79
CA SER A 142 23.31 1.38 -3.81
C SER A 142 23.58 0.00 -4.43
N ASN A 143 24.78 -0.17 -5.00
CA ASN A 143 25.19 -1.45 -5.57
C ASN A 143 25.33 -2.54 -4.50
N GLU A 144 25.65 -2.16 -3.27
CA GLU A 144 25.75 -3.07 -2.12
C GLU A 144 24.38 -3.69 -1.79
N ILE A 145 23.34 -2.87 -1.65
CA ILE A 145 21.98 -3.38 -1.36
C ILE A 145 21.36 -4.09 -2.58
N LYS A 146 21.66 -3.64 -3.81
CA LYS A 146 21.22 -4.35 -5.02
C LYS A 146 21.76 -5.78 -5.08
N LYS A 147 23.01 -6.02 -4.71
CA LYS A 147 23.57 -7.39 -4.63
C LYS A 147 22.81 -8.26 -3.62
N LEU A 148 22.43 -7.69 -2.47
CA LEU A 148 21.62 -8.39 -1.47
C LEU A 148 20.21 -8.71 -2.00
N ARG A 149 19.58 -7.77 -2.71
CA ARG A 149 18.31 -8.03 -3.42
C ARG A 149 18.48 -9.17 -4.41
N ASP A 150 19.54 -9.14 -5.20
CA ASP A 150 19.75 -10.12 -6.26
C ASP A 150 19.93 -11.53 -5.67
N GLU A 151 20.54 -11.66 -4.48
CA GLU A 151 20.60 -12.90 -3.67
C GLU A 151 19.25 -13.32 -3.06
N ALA A 152 18.44 -12.36 -2.62
CA ALA A 152 17.19 -12.65 -1.91
C ALA A 152 16.10 -13.22 -2.82
N ASP A 153 15.24 -14.09 -2.28
CA ASP A 153 14.03 -14.56 -2.98
C ASP A 153 12.85 -13.60 -2.76
N MET A 154 12.80 -12.99 -1.57
CA MET A 154 11.69 -12.14 -1.14
C MET A 154 12.17 -10.83 -0.53
N ILE A 155 11.40 -9.75 -0.76
CA ILE A 155 11.59 -8.45 -0.12
C ILE A 155 10.37 -8.06 0.69
N ILE A 156 10.53 -7.90 2.00
CA ILE A 156 9.40 -7.61 2.90
C ILE A 156 9.76 -6.43 3.79
N THR A 157 9.04 -5.31 3.72
CA THR A 157 9.38 -4.12 4.54
C THR A 157 8.28 -3.04 4.57
N ASN A 158 8.46 -2.04 5.42
CA ASN A 158 7.81 -0.75 5.32
C ASN A 158 8.79 0.29 4.72
N PRO A 159 8.81 0.48 3.38
CA PRO A 159 9.73 1.42 2.77
C PRO A 159 9.38 2.87 3.12
N PRO A 160 10.33 3.81 3.05
CA PRO A 160 10.04 5.23 3.19
C PRO A 160 8.94 5.67 2.21
N PHE A 161 7.83 6.20 2.74
CA PHE A 161 6.65 6.54 1.93
C PHE A 161 6.96 7.53 0.81
N SER A 162 7.90 8.46 1.06
CA SER A 162 8.36 9.41 0.05
C SER A 162 9.09 8.78 -1.14
N MET A 163 9.64 7.57 -0.98
CA MET A 163 10.37 6.83 -2.01
C MET A 163 9.57 5.63 -2.56
N PHE A 164 8.30 5.46 -2.16
CA PHE A 164 7.50 4.28 -2.48
C PHE A 164 7.48 3.90 -3.97
N ARG A 165 7.35 4.87 -4.89
CA ARG A 165 7.33 4.61 -6.34
C ARG A 165 8.65 4.04 -6.85
N GLU A 166 9.75 4.64 -6.43
CA GLU A 166 11.10 4.19 -6.80
C GLU A 166 11.39 2.83 -6.16
N PHE A 167 10.97 2.62 -4.92
CA PHE A 167 11.10 1.37 -4.20
C PHE A 167 10.29 0.23 -4.86
N LEU A 168 9.04 0.49 -5.23
CA LEU A 168 8.20 -0.51 -5.90
C LEU A 168 8.81 -0.94 -7.24
N ASN A 169 9.28 0.02 -8.04
CA ASN A 169 9.99 -0.27 -9.29
C ASN A 169 11.28 -1.09 -9.05
N TRP A 170 11.93 -0.91 -7.90
CA TRP A 170 13.13 -1.65 -7.54
C TRP A 170 12.86 -3.11 -7.14
N VAL A 171 11.68 -3.42 -6.56
CA VAL A 171 11.33 -4.80 -6.13
C VAL A 171 10.52 -5.58 -7.16
N VAL A 172 9.71 -4.92 -8.00
CA VAL A 172 8.74 -5.60 -8.87
C VAL A 172 9.37 -6.38 -10.02
N THR A 173 10.66 -6.18 -10.33
CA THR A 173 11.26 -6.73 -11.55
C THR A 173 11.39 -8.25 -11.52
N ASP A 174 11.81 -8.84 -10.39
CA ASP A 174 12.12 -10.28 -10.32
C ASP A 174 11.92 -10.92 -8.93
N LYS A 175 11.36 -10.19 -7.97
CA LYS A 175 11.29 -10.64 -6.58
C LYS A 175 9.85 -10.81 -6.14
N GLN A 176 9.64 -11.80 -5.28
CA GLN A 176 8.43 -11.84 -4.47
C GLN A 176 8.54 -10.71 -3.43
N PHE A 177 7.46 -9.99 -3.16
CA PHE A 177 7.53 -8.86 -2.24
C PHE A 177 6.24 -8.64 -1.47
N LEU A 178 6.37 -8.01 -0.30
CA LEU A 178 5.29 -7.49 0.51
C LEU A 178 5.74 -6.17 1.14
N VAL A 179 5.13 -5.07 0.73
CA VAL A 179 5.53 -3.72 1.16
C VAL A 179 4.36 -2.89 1.62
N ILE A 180 4.57 -2.06 2.64
CA ILE A 180 3.57 -1.06 3.03
C ILE A 180 3.67 0.16 2.12
N GLY A 181 2.52 0.68 1.71
CA GLY A 181 2.43 1.89 0.93
C GLY A 181 1.19 2.71 1.29
N ASN A 182 1.01 3.79 0.53
CA ASN A 182 -0.20 4.58 0.62
C ASN A 182 -1.26 4.06 -0.36
N MET A 183 -2.51 3.94 0.07
CA MET A 183 -3.65 3.56 -0.78
C MET A 183 -3.79 4.44 -2.02
N ASN A 184 -3.40 5.72 -1.95
CA ASN A 184 -3.40 6.62 -3.10
C ASN A 184 -2.42 6.18 -4.21
N ALA A 185 -1.42 5.35 -3.88
CA ALA A 185 -0.47 4.85 -4.87
C ALA A 185 -1.10 3.91 -5.89
N ILE A 186 -2.28 3.33 -5.59
CA ILE A 186 -3.06 2.50 -6.52
C ILE A 186 -3.25 3.19 -7.88
N THR A 187 -3.51 4.50 -7.88
CA THR A 187 -3.88 5.24 -9.10
C THR A 187 -2.70 5.92 -9.77
N TYR A 188 -1.48 5.69 -9.27
CA TYR A 188 -0.28 6.20 -9.91
C TYR A 188 -0.05 5.50 -11.25
N LYS A 189 0.43 6.26 -12.24
CA LYS A 189 0.63 5.78 -13.62
C LYS A 189 1.59 4.60 -13.70
N GLU A 190 2.53 4.50 -12.78
CA GLU A 190 3.53 3.44 -12.72
C GLU A 190 3.02 2.20 -11.94
N VAL A 191 1.97 2.34 -11.12
CA VAL A 191 1.48 1.28 -10.21
C VAL A 191 0.24 0.61 -10.76
N PHE A 192 -0.75 1.38 -11.24
CA PHE A 192 -2.01 0.79 -11.69
C PHE A 192 -1.84 -0.19 -12.86
N PRO A 193 -0.97 0.04 -13.86
CA PRO A 193 -0.76 -0.96 -14.92
C PRO A 193 -0.33 -2.32 -14.36
N LEU A 194 0.52 -2.33 -13.33
CA LEU A 194 0.92 -3.57 -12.64
C LEU A 194 -0.26 -4.27 -11.95
N ILE A 195 -1.17 -3.49 -11.35
CA ILE A 195 -2.41 -4.02 -10.76
C ILE A 195 -3.33 -4.61 -11.83
N LYS A 196 -3.56 -3.86 -12.90
CA LYS A 196 -4.39 -4.27 -14.04
C LYS A 196 -3.86 -5.56 -14.69
N GLU A 197 -2.55 -5.69 -14.79
CA GLU A 197 -1.87 -6.87 -15.36
C GLU A 197 -1.71 -8.03 -14.36
N ASN A 198 -2.25 -7.93 -13.14
CA ASN A 198 -2.09 -8.91 -12.08
C ASN A 198 -0.63 -9.21 -11.71
N LYS A 199 0.27 -8.23 -11.84
CA LYS A 199 1.67 -8.31 -11.39
C LYS A 199 1.83 -7.84 -9.94
N VAL A 200 0.93 -6.99 -9.47
CA VAL A 200 0.88 -6.45 -8.10
C VAL A 200 -0.58 -6.42 -7.63
N TRP A 201 -0.84 -6.67 -6.36
CA TRP A 201 -2.15 -6.51 -5.74
C TRP A 201 -2.03 -5.95 -4.33
N LEU A 202 -3.17 -5.61 -3.73
CA LEU A 202 -3.21 -5.24 -2.32
C LEU A 202 -3.08 -6.49 -1.46
N GLY A 203 -2.43 -6.37 -0.30
CA GLY A 203 -2.29 -7.48 0.63
C GLY A 203 -3.60 -7.93 1.25
N ALA A 204 -3.53 -8.92 2.15
CA ALA A 204 -4.72 -9.57 2.68
C ALA A 204 -5.47 -8.70 3.71
N THR A 205 -4.76 -7.83 4.43
CA THR A 205 -5.26 -6.98 5.51
C THR A 205 -5.05 -5.49 5.21
N ALA A 206 -5.44 -4.61 6.13
CA ALA A 206 -5.29 -3.15 6.02
C ALA A 206 -5.98 -2.49 4.80
N ASN A 207 -6.88 -3.19 4.11
CA ASN A 207 -7.62 -2.67 2.95
C ASN A 207 -8.82 -1.79 3.36
N GLY A 208 -8.53 -0.60 3.87
CA GLY A 208 -9.53 0.37 4.31
C GLY A 208 -9.72 0.43 5.84
N SER A 209 -8.80 -0.14 6.61
CA SER A 209 -8.72 0.02 8.06
C SER A 209 -7.54 0.91 8.45
N ASP A 210 -7.62 1.52 9.63
CA ASP A 210 -6.52 2.30 10.20
C ASP A 210 -5.36 1.39 10.59
N MET A 211 -4.13 1.74 10.16
CA MET A 211 -2.89 1.17 10.69
C MET A 211 -2.26 2.16 11.68
N VAL A 212 -1.65 1.63 12.74
CA VAL A 212 -0.92 2.41 13.73
C VAL A 212 0.57 2.19 13.52
N PHE A 213 1.38 3.23 13.70
CA PHE A 213 2.82 3.15 13.58
C PHE A 213 3.48 3.81 14.78
N GLY A 214 4.53 3.20 15.30
CA GLY A 214 5.45 3.88 16.20
C GLY A 214 6.18 4.99 15.44
N VAL A 215 6.52 6.05 16.12
CA VAL A 215 7.34 7.15 15.59
C VAL A 215 8.50 7.43 16.54
N PRO A 216 9.61 8.01 16.08
CA PRO A 216 10.67 8.44 16.99
C PRO A 216 10.14 9.41 18.05
N LYS A 217 10.74 9.38 19.25
CA LYS A 217 10.40 10.31 20.32
C LYS A 217 10.59 11.75 19.84
N GLY A 218 9.60 12.60 20.08
CA GLY A 218 9.61 14.01 19.66
C GLY A 218 9.17 14.25 18.21
N ALA A 219 8.86 13.19 17.44
CA ALA A 219 8.31 13.30 16.11
C ALA A 219 6.99 14.10 16.10
N GLU A 220 6.86 15.03 15.14
CA GLU A 220 5.62 15.79 14.97
C GLU A 220 4.51 14.88 14.44
N VAL A 221 3.44 14.75 15.21
CA VAL A 221 2.26 13.95 14.86
C VAL A 221 1.02 14.82 15.02
N ALA A 222 0.16 14.83 14.01
CA ALA A 222 -1.10 15.55 14.07
C ALA A 222 -1.97 15.04 15.23
N GLU A 223 -2.50 15.95 16.04
CA GLU A 223 -3.21 15.60 17.27
C GLU A 223 -4.38 14.62 17.04
N LYS A 224 -5.12 14.79 15.95
CA LYS A 224 -6.19 13.88 15.54
C LYS A 224 -5.72 12.42 15.32
N ASP A 225 -4.49 12.25 14.85
CA ASP A 225 -3.91 10.94 14.55
C ASP A 225 -3.41 10.29 15.85
N ARG A 226 -2.80 11.09 16.74
CA ARG A 226 -2.43 10.67 18.10
C ARG A 226 -3.65 10.23 18.92
N GLN A 227 -4.73 11.01 18.91
CA GLN A 227 -5.97 10.66 19.62
C GLN A 227 -6.64 9.40 19.06
N LYS A 228 -6.58 9.19 17.75
CA LYS A 228 -7.07 7.94 17.14
C LYS A 228 -6.22 6.74 17.54
N ALA A 229 -4.89 6.85 17.50
CA ALA A 229 -3.99 5.81 17.98
C ALA A 229 -4.27 5.46 19.45
N ALA A 230 -4.42 6.47 20.32
CA ALA A 230 -4.74 6.29 21.74
C ALA A 230 -6.05 5.55 21.98
N ARG A 231 -7.11 5.86 21.20
CA ARG A 231 -8.39 5.11 21.25
C ARG A 231 -8.27 3.65 20.81
N MET A 232 -7.24 3.32 20.04
CA MET A 232 -6.91 1.96 19.63
C MET A 232 -5.95 1.26 20.62
N GLY A 233 -5.62 1.90 21.75
CA GLY A 233 -4.73 1.37 22.78
C GLY A 233 -3.26 1.80 22.66
N TYR A 234 -2.91 2.64 21.69
CA TYR A 234 -1.54 3.07 21.44
C TYR A 234 -1.30 4.49 21.97
N VAL A 235 -0.82 4.59 23.20
CA VAL A 235 -0.54 5.86 23.89
C VAL A 235 0.96 6.17 23.82
N GLY A 236 1.32 7.43 23.55
CA GLY A 236 2.70 7.90 23.48
C GLY A 236 3.15 8.25 22.07
N ASP A 237 4.32 7.75 21.68
CA ASP A 237 4.99 8.04 20.41
C ASP A 237 4.43 7.18 19.27
N TYR A 238 3.14 7.38 18.97
CA TYR A 238 2.41 6.69 17.91
C TYR A 238 1.67 7.66 17.00
N THR A 239 1.57 7.27 15.72
CA THR A 239 0.68 7.90 14.73
C THR A 239 -0.30 6.89 14.17
N ARG A 240 -1.34 7.38 13.50
CA ARG A 240 -2.37 6.57 12.86
C ARG A 240 -2.54 7.01 11.42
N LEU A 241 -2.41 6.08 10.49
CA LEU A 241 -2.58 6.31 9.05
C LEU A 241 -3.72 5.46 8.50
N GLY A 242 -4.82 6.11 8.16
CA GLY A 242 -6.03 5.46 7.61
C GLY A 242 -5.99 5.15 6.12
N ASN A 243 -4.88 5.49 5.47
CA ASN A 243 -4.67 5.23 4.06
C ASN A 243 -3.36 4.47 3.82
N SER A 244 -2.86 3.77 4.83
CA SER A 244 -1.79 2.78 4.64
C SER A 244 -2.41 1.45 4.21
N CYS A 245 -1.72 0.72 3.34
CA CYS A 245 -2.10 -0.62 2.92
C CYS A 245 -0.87 -1.42 2.48
N TRP A 246 -1.03 -2.73 2.36
CA TRP A 246 -0.01 -3.62 1.83
C TRP A 246 -0.11 -3.69 0.30
N PHE A 247 1.04 -3.72 -0.38
CA PHE A 247 1.20 -4.05 -1.79
C PHE A 247 2.08 -5.28 -1.89
N THR A 248 1.70 -6.23 -2.72
CA THR A 248 2.34 -7.54 -2.76
C THR A 248 2.21 -8.18 -4.14
N ASN A 249 3.03 -9.19 -4.39
CA ASN A 249 2.79 -10.21 -5.42
C ASN A 249 2.83 -11.64 -4.82
N LEU A 250 2.72 -11.75 -3.49
CA LEU A 250 2.48 -13.01 -2.78
C LEU A 250 1.00 -13.36 -2.83
N ASP A 251 0.71 -14.61 -3.16
CA ASP A 251 -0.67 -15.06 -3.33
C ASP A 251 -1.32 -15.40 -1.99
N HIS A 252 -2.62 -15.11 -1.86
CA HIS A 252 -3.34 -15.27 -0.59
C HIS A 252 -4.82 -15.65 -0.81
N GLY A 253 -5.41 -16.37 0.14
CA GLY A 253 -6.74 -16.94 -0.02
C GLY A 253 -7.84 -15.91 -0.34
N ARG A 254 -7.80 -14.71 0.28
CA ARG A 254 -8.78 -13.65 0.00
C ARG A 254 -8.82 -13.21 -1.47
N ARG A 255 -7.72 -13.34 -2.21
CA ARG A 255 -7.64 -13.02 -3.64
C ARG A 255 -8.52 -13.94 -4.47
N HIS A 256 -8.81 -15.15 -3.99
CA HIS A 256 -9.61 -16.14 -4.70
C HIS A 256 -11.02 -16.28 -4.13
N GLN A 257 -11.45 -15.35 -3.28
CA GLN A 257 -12.81 -15.34 -2.72
C GLN A 257 -13.71 -14.46 -3.58
N PRO A 258 -14.65 -15.04 -4.35
CA PRO A 258 -15.62 -14.25 -5.09
C PRO A 258 -16.50 -13.46 -4.13
N LEU A 259 -16.84 -12.23 -4.49
CA LEU A 259 -17.79 -11.42 -3.76
C LEU A 259 -19.20 -12.02 -3.89
N PRO A 260 -19.94 -12.18 -2.79
CA PRO A 260 -21.36 -12.48 -2.83
C PRO A 260 -22.11 -11.22 -3.26
N LEU A 261 -22.68 -11.23 -4.46
CA LEU A 261 -23.30 -10.06 -5.09
C LEU A 261 -24.77 -10.34 -5.40
N MET A 262 -25.60 -9.31 -5.25
CA MET A 262 -27.01 -9.35 -5.61
C MET A 262 -27.19 -9.02 -7.10
N THR A 263 -28.33 -9.42 -7.67
CA THR A 263 -28.72 -8.99 -9.01
C THR A 263 -28.94 -7.47 -9.03
N MET A 264 -28.91 -6.85 -10.21
CA MET A 264 -29.19 -5.42 -10.38
C MET A 264 -30.57 -5.07 -9.81
N LYS A 265 -31.58 -5.89 -10.09
CA LYS A 265 -32.93 -5.72 -9.56
C LYS A 265 -32.96 -5.76 -8.04
N ASP A 266 -32.26 -6.71 -7.45
CA ASP A 266 -32.22 -6.87 -5.99
C ASP A 266 -31.42 -5.74 -5.32
N ASN A 267 -30.34 -5.26 -5.94
CA ASN A 267 -29.62 -4.09 -5.45
C ASN A 267 -30.54 -2.86 -5.40
N LEU A 268 -31.27 -2.57 -6.47
CA LEU A 268 -32.20 -1.43 -6.52
C LEU A 268 -33.33 -1.55 -5.49
N LYS A 269 -33.70 -2.77 -5.08
CA LYS A 269 -34.77 -3.00 -4.10
C LYS A 269 -34.31 -3.08 -2.64
N TYR A 270 -33.15 -3.68 -2.40
CA TYR A 270 -32.74 -4.12 -1.06
C TYR A 270 -31.39 -3.57 -0.61
N SER A 271 -30.69 -2.79 -1.45
CA SER A 271 -29.41 -2.20 -1.05
C SER A 271 -29.56 -1.40 0.26
N LYS A 272 -28.54 -1.48 1.12
CA LYS A 272 -28.47 -0.64 2.32
C LYS A 272 -28.11 0.82 2.00
N HIS A 273 -27.63 1.08 0.78
CA HIS A 273 -27.19 2.40 0.34
C HIS A 273 -28.32 3.12 -0.37
N ILE A 274 -28.72 4.28 0.15
CA ILE A 274 -29.84 5.07 -0.37
C ILE A 274 -29.54 5.64 -1.77
N GLU A 275 -28.26 5.77 -2.12
CA GLU A 275 -27.83 6.20 -3.45
C GLU A 275 -28.04 5.12 -4.52
N ILE A 276 -28.44 3.91 -4.13
CA ILE A 276 -28.80 2.79 -5.02
C ILE A 276 -30.24 2.33 -4.80
N ARG A 277 -30.66 2.17 -3.53
CA ARG A 277 -31.99 1.68 -3.20
C ARG A 277 -33.07 2.64 -3.72
N ASP A 278 -34.16 2.06 -4.20
CA ASP A 278 -35.36 2.73 -4.71
C ASP A 278 -35.11 3.58 -5.98
N LYS A 279 -33.95 3.44 -6.63
CA LYS A 279 -33.71 4.00 -7.96
C LYS A 279 -34.31 3.13 -9.06
N GLU A 280 -34.66 3.77 -10.17
CA GLU A 280 -35.14 3.06 -11.37
C GLU A 280 -34.02 2.27 -12.07
N SER A 281 -32.79 2.81 -12.04
CA SER A 281 -31.61 2.18 -12.64
C SER A 281 -30.33 2.74 -12.04
N TYR A 282 -29.20 2.08 -12.34
CA TYR A 282 -27.87 2.62 -12.06
C TYR A 282 -27.59 3.81 -12.97
N GLU A 283 -26.86 4.81 -12.46
CA GLU A 283 -26.44 5.95 -13.27
C GLU A 283 -25.46 5.49 -14.36
N GLN A 284 -25.61 6.00 -15.57
CA GLN A 284 -24.66 5.79 -16.67
C GLN A 284 -23.70 6.97 -16.76
N TYR A 285 -22.46 6.71 -17.19
CA TYR A 285 -21.55 7.81 -17.49
C TYR A 285 -21.84 8.41 -18.86
N GLU A 286 -21.66 9.72 -18.94
CA GLU A 286 -21.70 10.48 -20.19
C GLU A 286 -20.42 10.35 -21.02
N ASN A 287 -19.31 9.97 -20.38
CA ASN A 287 -17.97 9.96 -20.98
C ASN A 287 -17.26 8.61 -20.97
N TYR A 288 -17.96 7.55 -20.54
CA TYR A 288 -17.54 6.16 -20.64
C TYR A 288 -18.75 5.29 -20.95
N ASP A 289 -18.58 4.20 -21.69
CA ASP A 289 -19.62 3.17 -21.86
C ASP A 289 -19.64 2.24 -20.63
N ALA A 290 -20.05 2.79 -19.48
CA ALA A 290 -20.08 2.10 -18.20
C ALA A 290 -21.12 2.69 -17.25
N ILE A 291 -21.55 1.89 -16.27
CA ILE A 291 -22.39 2.34 -15.16
C ILE A 291 -21.55 2.78 -13.96
N GLU A 292 -22.04 3.76 -13.20
CA GLU A 292 -21.49 4.16 -11.90
C GLU A 292 -21.96 3.21 -10.81
N VAL A 293 -21.01 2.53 -10.17
CA VAL A 293 -21.25 1.66 -9.02
C VAL A 293 -20.51 2.27 -7.81
N PRO A 294 -21.19 3.08 -6.98
CA PRO A 294 -20.54 3.84 -5.92
C PRO A 294 -20.06 2.99 -4.73
N PHE A 295 -20.51 1.73 -4.63
CA PHE A 295 -20.19 0.84 -3.52
C PHE A 295 -19.88 -0.58 -4.00
N THR A 296 -18.81 -1.18 -3.46
CA THR A 296 -18.36 -2.53 -3.85
C THR A 296 -19.43 -3.61 -3.64
N ASP A 297 -20.23 -3.50 -2.59
CA ASP A 297 -21.31 -4.46 -2.29
C ASP A 297 -22.59 -4.19 -3.09
N ALA A 298 -22.63 -3.13 -3.90
CA ALA A 298 -23.69 -2.84 -4.85
C ALA A 298 -23.29 -3.17 -6.31
N ILE A 299 -22.22 -3.93 -6.53
CA ILE A 299 -21.88 -4.44 -7.86
C ILE A 299 -22.98 -5.46 -8.27
N PRO A 300 -23.70 -5.24 -9.38
CA PRO A 300 -24.70 -6.20 -9.87
C PRO A 300 -24.01 -7.46 -10.40
N SER A 301 -24.49 -8.65 -10.00
CA SER A 301 -23.93 -9.95 -10.43
C SER A 301 -24.28 -10.36 -11.87
N ASP A 302 -25.32 -9.73 -12.43
CA ASP A 302 -26.00 -10.04 -13.70
C ASP A 302 -25.80 -8.94 -14.77
N TYR A 303 -24.89 -7.99 -14.55
CA TYR A 303 -24.60 -6.93 -15.52
C TYR A 303 -23.39 -7.26 -16.40
N ASP A 304 -23.63 -7.36 -17.71
CA ASP A 304 -22.61 -7.75 -18.69
C ASP A 304 -21.68 -6.61 -19.13
N GLY A 305 -22.02 -5.35 -18.83
CA GLY A 305 -21.28 -4.17 -19.26
C GLY A 305 -20.07 -3.81 -18.38
N ILE A 306 -19.45 -2.67 -18.68
CA ILE A 306 -18.36 -2.12 -17.85
C ILE A 306 -18.97 -1.40 -16.64
N MET A 307 -18.33 -1.56 -15.49
CA MET A 307 -18.76 -0.94 -14.24
C MET A 307 -17.61 -0.11 -13.66
N GLY A 308 -17.89 1.15 -13.31
CA GLY A 308 -16.97 1.97 -12.54
C GLY A 308 -17.18 1.75 -11.04
N VAL A 309 -16.20 1.13 -10.38
CA VAL A 309 -16.24 0.80 -8.95
C VAL A 309 -15.23 1.62 -8.14
N PRO A 310 -15.38 1.78 -6.81
CA PRO A 310 -14.43 2.52 -5.99
C PRO A 310 -13.06 1.85 -5.95
N ASN A 311 -11.96 2.60 -5.81
CA ASN A 311 -10.61 2.02 -5.71
C ASN A 311 -10.46 1.02 -4.54
N SER A 312 -11.22 1.19 -3.46
CA SER A 312 -11.25 0.25 -2.33
C SER A 312 -11.75 -1.15 -2.71
N PHE A 313 -12.42 -1.31 -3.86
CA PHE A 313 -12.74 -2.61 -4.45
C PHE A 313 -11.51 -3.50 -4.60
N LEU A 314 -10.33 -2.95 -4.88
CA LEU A 314 -9.12 -3.73 -5.13
C LEU A 314 -8.66 -4.56 -3.93
N GLY A 315 -9.05 -4.18 -2.71
CA GLY A 315 -8.79 -4.99 -1.52
C GLY A 315 -9.68 -6.22 -1.39
N LYS A 316 -10.67 -6.35 -2.28
CA LYS A 316 -11.65 -7.44 -2.40
C LYS A 316 -11.68 -8.03 -3.81
N TYR A 317 -10.76 -7.60 -4.68
CA TYR A 317 -10.73 -8.00 -6.07
C TYR A 317 -10.29 -9.46 -6.17
N SER A 318 -11.11 -10.27 -6.84
CA SER A 318 -10.75 -11.61 -7.29
C SER A 318 -10.54 -11.63 -8.81
N PRO A 319 -9.36 -12.06 -9.28
CA PRO A 319 -9.10 -12.21 -10.71
C PRO A 319 -9.94 -13.33 -11.33
N GLU A 320 -10.54 -14.24 -10.56
CA GLU A 320 -11.46 -15.26 -11.08
C GLU A 320 -12.85 -14.68 -11.39
N GLN A 321 -13.27 -13.66 -10.63
CA GLN A 321 -14.58 -13.03 -10.78
C GLN A 321 -14.57 -11.87 -11.79
N PHE A 322 -13.52 -11.05 -11.79
CA PHE A 322 -13.49 -9.81 -12.55
C PHE A 322 -12.28 -9.64 -13.47
N LEU A 323 -12.46 -8.83 -14.50
CA LEU A 323 -11.40 -8.23 -15.31
C LEU A 323 -11.26 -6.76 -14.92
N ILE A 324 -10.02 -6.29 -14.76
CA ILE A 324 -9.71 -4.86 -14.65
C ILE A 324 -9.39 -4.35 -16.06
N LEU A 325 -10.18 -3.37 -16.53
CA LEU A 325 -10.04 -2.80 -17.88
C LEU A 325 -9.24 -1.51 -17.87
N GLY A 326 -9.37 -0.71 -16.80
CA GLY A 326 -8.73 0.59 -16.70
C GLY A 326 -9.23 1.33 -15.48
N MET A 327 -9.13 2.65 -15.50
CA MET A 327 -9.77 3.54 -14.53
C MET A 327 -10.31 4.77 -15.25
N CYS A 328 -11.24 5.46 -14.62
CA CYS A 328 -11.59 6.80 -15.06
C CYS A 328 -10.42 7.75 -14.75
N GLU A 329 -9.82 8.36 -15.75
CA GLU A 329 -8.68 9.27 -15.57
C GLU A 329 -8.68 10.36 -16.65
N ASN A 330 -7.68 11.24 -16.68
CA ASN A 330 -7.70 12.44 -17.53
C ASN A 330 -7.18 12.19 -18.97
N GLU A 331 -6.13 11.40 -19.12
CA GLU A 331 -5.27 11.26 -20.30
C GLU A 331 -5.71 10.17 -21.29
N ASP A 332 -6.81 9.47 -21.02
CA ASP A 332 -7.29 8.30 -21.76
C ASP A 332 -6.27 7.16 -21.92
N LEU A 333 -5.49 6.89 -20.86
CA LEU A 333 -4.38 5.92 -20.88
C LEU A 333 -4.81 4.49 -21.27
N TYR A 334 -6.10 4.18 -21.16
CA TYR A 334 -6.67 2.86 -21.42
C TYR A 334 -7.58 2.82 -22.65
N ASN A 335 -7.75 3.95 -23.37
CA ASN A 335 -8.64 4.10 -24.52
C ASN A 335 -10.09 3.66 -24.22
N LEU A 336 -10.63 4.14 -23.09
CA LEU A 336 -11.98 3.80 -22.63
C LEU A 336 -12.93 5.00 -22.62
N LYS A 337 -12.43 6.22 -22.82
CA LYS A 337 -13.29 7.40 -22.91
C LYS A 337 -14.10 7.37 -24.20
N THR A 338 -15.41 7.53 -24.06
CA THR A 338 -16.32 7.72 -25.20
C THR A 338 -16.50 9.19 -25.55
N ARG A 339 -16.16 10.09 -24.62
CA ARG A 339 -16.24 11.55 -24.79
C ARG A 339 -15.14 12.27 -24.02
N VAL A 340 -14.57 13.30 -24.64
CA VAL A 340 -13.67 14.26 -23.99
C VAL A 340 -14.34 15.63 -23.99
N TYR A 341 -14.48 16.23 -22.82
CA TYR A 341 -15.06 17.56 -22.67
C TYR A 341 -14.04 18.64 -23.02
N THR A 342 -14.47 19.63 -23.78
CA THR A 342 -13.68 20.81 -24.10
C THR A 342 -13.52 21.72 -22.87
N THR A 343 -12.51 22.59 -22.89
CA THR A 343 -12.32 23.63 -21.87
C THR A 343 -13.56 24.52 -21.70
N ALA A 344 -14.30 24.79 -22.78
CA ALA A 344 -15.53 25.57 -22.74
C ALA A 344 -16.64 24.84 -21.97
N GLU A 345 -16.85 23.56 -22.25
CA GLU A 345 -17.82 22.72 -21.52
C GLU A 345 -17.46 22.61 -20.03
N CYS A 346 -16.18 22.42 -19.68
CA CYS A 346 -15.73 22.36 -18.29
C CYS A 346 -15.95 23.69 -17.52
N LYS A 347 -15.81 24.83 -18.20
CA LYS A 347 -16.12 26.16 -17.61
C LYS A 347 -17.62 26.37 -17.48
N LYS A 348 -18.40 25.96 -18.48
CA LYS A 348 -19.86 26.04 -18.47
C LYS A 348 -20.43 25.20 -17.32
N ALA A 349 -20.00 23.95 -17.18
CA ALA A 349 -20.42 23.06 -16.10
C ALA A 349 -20.07 23.62 -14.70
N TYR A 350 -18.91 24.27 -14.55
CA TYR A 350 -18.57 24.96 -13.30
C TYR A 350 -19.52 26.11 -13.00
N PHE A 351 -19.85 26.92 -14.01
CA PHE A 351 -20.77 28.04 -13.86
C PHE A 351 -22.19 27.57 -13.53
N GLU A 352 -22.71 26.57 -14.24
CA GLU A 352 -24.04 25.99 -13.98
C GLU A 352 -24.13 25.40 -12.57
N LYS A 353 -23.04 24.80 -12.07
CA LYS A 353 -23.02 24.17 -10.74
C LYS A 353 -22.80 25.15 -9.58
N PHE A 354 -21.99 26.19 -9.76
CA PHE A 354 -21.54 27.07 -8.67
C PHE A 354 -21.91 28.55 -8.84
N GLY A 355 -22.54 28.94 -9.95
CA GLY A 355 -22.96 30.32 -10.23
C GLY A 355 -21.82 31.33 -10.41
N LYS A 356 -20.56 30.87 -10.58
CA LYS A 356 -19.37 31.73 -10.67
C LYS A 356 -18.36 31.20 -11.67
N LYS A 357 -17.41 32.04 -12.09
CA LYS A 357 -16.34 31.63 -13.02
C LYS A 357 -15.38 30.65 -12.34
N GLY A 358 -15.03 29.59 -13.06
CA GLY A 358 -14.05 28.58 -12.66
C GLY A 358 -14.00 27.45 -13.70
N THR A 359 -13.29 26.38 -13.37
CA THR A 359 -13.19 25.19 -14.24
C THR A 359 -13.50 23.96 -13.42
N TYR A 360 -14.49 23.18 -13.86
CA TYR A 360 -14.76 21.86 -13.32
C TYR A 360 -14.19 20.86 -14.31
N ASP A 361 -13.02 20.32 -14.02
CA ASP A 361 -12.34 19.38 -14.92
C ASP A 361 -13.13 18.08 -15.00
N LEU A 362 -14.07 18.00 -15.95
CA LEU A 362 -14.94 16.85 -16.19
C LEU A 362 -14.16 15.65 -16.74
N ASN A 363 -12.97 15.85 -17.32
CA ASN A 363 -12.17 14.77 -17.88
C ASN A 363 -11.42 13.98 -16.81
N ALA A 364 -11.27 14.50 -15.59
CA ALA A 364 -10.50 13.82 -14.54
C ALA A 364 -11.16 12.54 -13.96
N SER A 365 -12.43 12.23 -14.28
CA SER A 365 -13.11 11.00 -13.87
C SER A 365 -14.35 10.73 -14.73
N GLY A 366 -15.18 9.76 -14.35
CA GLY A 366 -16.52 9.54 -14.89
C GLY A 366 -17.45 10.71 -14.57
N VAL A 367 -18.36 11.00 -15.49
CA VAL A 367 -19.35 12.08 -15.38
C VAL A 367 -20.74 11.49 -15.50
N VAL A 368 -21.60 11.79 -14.54
CA VAL A 368 -23.03 11.43 -14.56
C VAL A 368 -23.90 12.68 -14.66
N ILE A 369 -25.16 12.55 -15.05
CA ILE A 369 -26.14 13.64 -15.01
C ILE A 369 -26.95 13.53 -13.71
N ARG A 370 -26.99 14.61 -12.92
CA ARG A 370 -27.86 14.74 -11.74
C ARG A 370 -28.55 16.08 -11.78
N ASP A 371 -29.87 16.10 -11.69
CA ASP A 371 -30.70 17.33 -11.77
C ASP A 371 -30.41 18.17 -13.03
N GLY A 372 -30.14 17.50 -14.16
CA GLY A 372 -29.77 18.16 -15.42
C GLY A 372 -28.34 18.71 -15.48
N LEU A 373 -27.53 18.51 -14.44
CA LEU A 373 -26.15 18.99 -14.35
C LEU A 373 -25.13 17.87 -14.54
N LEU A 374 -24.02 18.19 -15.22
CA LEU A 374 -22.87 17.30 -15.30
C LEU A 374 -22.13 17.24 -13.96
N VAL A 375 -22.05 16.05 -13.38
CA VAL A 375 -21.42 15.78 -12.10
C VAL A 375 -20.29 14.77 -12.27
N LYS A 376 -19.05 15.24 -12.08
CA LYS A 376 -17.89 14.36 -11.97
C LYS A 376 -17.93 13.58 -10.66
N VAL A 377 -17.86 12.25 -10.74
CA VAL A 377 -17.76 11.35 -9.60
C VAL A 377 -16.31 11.20 -9.12
N TYR A 378 -16.10 10.59 -7.96
CA TYR A 378 -14.75 10.16 -7.54
C TYR A 378 -14.11 9.25 -8.59
N GLN A 379 -12.79 9.11 -8.55
CA GLN A 379 -12.09 8.20 -9.45
C GLN A 379 -12.59 6.76 -9.26
N ARG A 380 -12.80 6.06 -10.37
CA ARG A 380 -13.32 4.69 -10.40
C ARG A 380 -12.37 3.76 -11.16
N VAL A 381 -12.27 2.53 -10.69
CA VAL A 381 -11.68 1.42 -11.44
C VAL A 381 -12.76 0.88 -12.38
N LEU A 382 -12.43 0.70 -13.65
CA LEU A 382 -13.34 0.14 -14.64
C LEU A 382 -13.14 -1.37 -14.69
N ILE A 383 -14.19 -2.12 -14.33
CA ILE A 383 -14.17 -3.58 -14.26
C ILE A 383 -15.27 -4.19 -15.11
N LYS A 384 -15.14 -5.49 -15.39
CA LYS A 384 -16.15 -6.33 -16.04
C LYS A 384 -16.17 -7.71 -15.39
N HIS A 385 -17.33 -8.36 -15.29
CA HIS A 385 -17.39 -9.77 -14.88
C HIS A 385 -16.67 -10.66 -15.90
N LYS A 386 -15.90 -11.65 -15.43
CA LYS A 386 -15.38 -12.72 -16.31
C LYS A 386 -16.48 -13.65 -16.79
N LYS A 387 -17.45 -13.94 -15.91
CA LYS A 387 -18.62 -14.79 -16.16
C LYS A 387 -19.82 -14.21 -15.38
N PRO A 388 -20.62 -13.32 -15.99
CA PRO A 388 -21.82 -12.81 -15.34
C PRO A 388 -22.78 -13.97 -15.05
N ILE A 389 -23.43 -13.94 -13.88
CA ILE A 389 -24.46 -14.92 -13.53
C ILE A 389 -25.69 -14.56 -14.37
N LYS A 390 -26.05 -15.45 -15.30
CA LYS A 390 -27.24 -15.28 -16.16
C LYS A 390 -28.52 -15.60 -15.43
#